data_AF-A0A949BQN2-F1
#
_entry.id   AF-A0A949BQN2-F1
#
_cell.length_a   1.000
_cell.length_b   1.000
_cell.length_c   1.000
_cell.angle_alpha   90.00
_cell.angle_beta   90.00
_cell.angle_gamma   90.00
#
_symmetry.space_group_name_H-M   'P 1'
#
loop_
_entity.id
_entity.type
_entity.pdbx_description
1 polymer ?
#
loop_
_entity_poly.entity_id
_entity_poly.type
_entity_poly.pdbx_seq_one_letter_code
_entity_poly.pdbx_strand_id
1 'polypeptide(L)'
;MISWRETQGQLALVVAVTVAVVSLLGMTVVALSVSQKKAACFYADRVHAYYLAENGIEEILGGVYQDWASMSSVPLSKKVLINRVTPEGSLRVEGYRKEIAGATELNLESRGTYKNASRNIAFKANIYPPIQFEGTIVLEEEPEIHDGAIPLDAYRIGSVPVLSMGWLRHRAETVTEEDTYIAGVPRHGLHFFDGALQIGGGVYPENTVFIASETVTFDSNFRLEGGCAVIVTPENVVIGPGNTVRALIVAGGEVHLKQGASLTGGLIAKKLFVEPHSSVTVDGDCQNRAPQVFTRGTKVIHWKDRSNVY
;
A
#
# COMPACT_ATOMS: atom_id res chain seq x y z
N MET A 1 -19.68 59.33 69.57
CA MET A 1 -19.23 57.96 69.92
C MET A 1 -20.36 56.95 69.67
N ILE A 2 -20.97 57.00 68.48
CA ILE A 2 -21.98 56.06 67.97
C ILE A 2 -21.57 55.86 66.51
N SER A 3 -20.83 54.79 66.23
CA SER A 3 -20.56 54.29 64.86
C SER A 3 -19.79 52.97 64.88
N TRP A 4 -19.09 52.66 65.99
CA TRP A 4 -18.25 51.45 66.07
C TRP A 4 -19.04 50.13 66.17
N ARG A 5 -20.31 50.16 66.62
CA ARG A 5 -21.19 48.97 66.65
C ARG A 5 -21.93 48.73 65.32
N GLU A 6 -22.22 49.78 64.55
CA GLU A 6 -22.88 49.64 63.24
C GLU A 6 -21.93 49.10 62.16
N THR A 7 -20.63 49.44 62.23
CA THR A 7 -19.62 48.96 61.28
C THR A 7 -19.25 47.49 61.46
N GLN A 8 -19.35 46.92 62.68
CA GLN A 8 -19.06 45.51 62.92
C GLN A 8 -20.07 44.55 62.26
N GLY A 9 -21.35 44.92 62.24
CA GLY A 9 -22.39 44.12 61.56
C GLY A 9 -22.21 44.09 60.04
N GLN A 10 -21.82 45.23 59.46
CA GLN A 10 -21.54 45.33 58.02
C GLN A 10 -20.30 44.54 57.61
N LEU A 11 -19.24 44.55 58.42
CA LEU A 11 -18.02 43.78 58.15
C LEU A 11 -18.29 42.26 58.17
N ALA A 12 -19.06 41.78 59.15
CA ALA A 12 -19.42 40.36 59.23
C ALA A 12 -20.22 39.90 58.01
N LEU A 13 -21.13 40.75 57.51
CA LEU A 13 -21.90 40.47 56.29
C LEU A 13 -21.00 40.42 55.05
N VAL A 14 -20.06 41.35 54.91
CA VAL A 14 -19.10 41.35 53.78
C VAL A 14 -18.23 40.09 53.80
N VAL A 15 -17.73 39.67 54.97
CA VAL A 15 -16.93 38.45 55.11
C VAL A 15 -17.78 37.22 54.77
N ALA A 16 -19.01 37.12 55.28
CA ALA A 16 -19.90 36.00 54.99
C ALA A 16 -20.21 35.87 53.49
N VAL A 17 -20.52 37.00 52.82
CA VAL A 17 -20.76 37.03 51.38
C VAL A 17 -19.50 36.64 50.60
N THR A 18 -18.33 37.15 50.99
CA THR A 18 -17.05 36.81 50.34
C THR A 18 -16.74 35.33 50.46
N VAL A 19 -16.90 34.74 51.65
CA VAL A 19 -16.71 33.30 51.88
C VAL A 19 -17.70 32.48 51.06
N ALA A 20 -18.97 32.89 50.98
CA ALA A 20 -19.97 32.22 50.16
C ALA A 20 -19.61 32.25 48.67
N VAL A 21 -19.20 33.40 48.14
CA VAL A 21 -18.77 33.56 46.74
C VAL A 21 -17.52 32.73 46.44
N VAL A 22 -16.49 32.77 47.30
CA VAL A 22 -15.27 31.96 47.13
C VAL A 22 -15.58 30.47 47.19
N SER A 23 -16.50 30.05 48.08
CA SER A 23 -16.92 28.65 48.18
C SER A 23 -17.69 28.19 46.94
N LEU A 24 -18.58 29.03 46.40
CA LEU A 24 -19.29 28.76 45.16
C LEU A 24 -18.32 28.63 43.98
N LEU A 25 -17.37 29.57 43.84
CA LEU A 25 -16.33 29.51 42.80
C LEU A 25 -15.47 28.24 42.96
N GLY A 26 -15.06 27.91 44.18
CA GLY A 26 -14.32 26.69 44.48
C GLY A 26 -15.07 25.43 44.03
N MET A 27 -16.37 25.32 44.31
CA MET A 27 -17.20 24.20 43.85
C MET A 27 -17.29 24.13 42.32
N THR A 28 -17.43 25.26 41.64
CA THR A 28 -17.48 25.29 40.16
C THR A 28 -16.17 24.81 39.52
N VAL A 29 -15.02 25.22 40.06
CA VAL A 29 -13.71 24.78 39.57
C VAL A 29 -13.51 23.28 39.77
N VAL A 30 -13.93 22.73 40.91
CA VAL A 30 -13.85 21.27 41.16
C VAL A 30 -14.77 20.52 40.21
N ALA A 31 -16.01 20.98 40.01
CA ALA A 31 -16.96 20.36 39.08
C ALA A 31 -16.42 20.35 37.64
N LEU A 32 -15.86 21.47 37.18
CA LEU A 32 -15.20 21.57 35.86
C LEU A 32 -14.00 20.64 35.75
N SER A 33 -13.14 20.58 36.77
CA SER A 33 -11.95 19.70 36.77
C SER A 33 -12.34 18.23 36.72
N VAL A 34 -13.38 17.82 37.47
CA VAL A 34 -13.90 16.44 37.42
C VAL A 34 -14.50 16.13 36.05
N SER A 35 -15.23 17.08 35.46
CA SER A 35 -15.80 16.92 34.11
C SER A 35 -14.71 16.78 33.05
N GLN A 36 -13.68 17.63 33.07
CA GLN A 36 -12.54 17.57 32.16
C GLN A 36 -11.75 16.26 32.33
N LYS A 37 -11.51 15.83 33.57
CA LYS A 37 -10.84 14.55 33.84
C LYS A 37 -11.65 13.37 33.30
N LYS A 38 -12.97 13.36 33.50
CA LYS A 38 -13.85 12.33 32.90
C LYS A 38 -13.78 12.36 31.38
N ALA A 39 -13.88 13.54 30.76
CA ALA A 39 -13.78 13.69 29.31
C ALA A 39 -12.43 13.20 28.76
N ALA A 40 -11.32 13.48 29.45
CA ALA A 40 -10.00 12.99 29.09
C ALA A 40 -9.89 11.46 29.19
N CYS A 41 -10.42 10.86 30.25
CA CYS A 41 -10.47 9.39 30.38
C CYS A 41 -11.31 8.76 29.26
N PHE A 42 -12.49 9.32 28.95
CA PHE A 42 -13.32 8.84 27.85
C PHE A 42 -12.64 9.00 26.50
N TYR A 43 -11.89 10.09 26.29
CA TYR A 43 -11.11 10.29 25.07
C TYR A 43 -10.01 9.22 24.92
N ALA A 44 -9.24 8.96 25.98
CA ALA A 44 -8.23 7.91 25.98
C ALA A 44 -8.84 6.53 25.69
N ASP A 45 -9.94 6.17 26.37
CA ASP A 45 -10.63 4.89 26.13
C ASP A 45 -11.16 4.79 24.68
N ARG A 46 -11.67 5.89 24.10
CA ARG A 46 -12.11 5.97 22.69
C ARG A 46 -10.96 5.76 21.70
N VAL A 47 -9.80 6.36 21.97
CA VAL A 47 -8.59 6.19 21.15
C VAL A 47 -8.12 4.74 21.19
N HIS A 48 -8.10 4.10 22.37
CA HIS A 48 -7.76 2.67 22.46
C HIS A 48 -8.75 1.76 21.71
N ALA A 49 -10.06 2.00 21.85
CA ALA A 49 -11.07 1.25 21.10
C ALA A 49 -10.90 1.40 19.58
N TYR A 50 -10.47 2.58 19.12
CA TYR A 50 -10.19 2.85 17.71
C TYR A 50 -9.00 2.03 17.21
N TYR A 51 -7.87 2.04 17.93
CA TYR A 51 -6.70 1.25 17.55
C TYR A 51 -6.96 -0.26 17.54
N LEU A 52 -7.79 -0.75 18.47
CA LEU A 52 -8.24 -2.16 18.43
C LEU A 52 -9.01 -2.46 17.15
N ALA A 53 -9.92 -1.56 16.73
CA ALA A 53 -10.66 -1.72 15.49
C ALA A 53 -9.74 -1.70 14.26
N GLU A 54 -8.78 -0.77 14.21
CA GLU A 54 -7.83 -0.65 13.11
C GLU A 54 -6.95 -1.91 12.97
N ASN A 55 -6.41 -2.41 14.08
CA ASN A 55 -5.62 -3.64 14.13
C ASN A 55 -6.38 -4.84 13.52
N GLY A 56 -7.69 -4.93 13.71
CA GLY A 56 -8.50 -6.00 13.09
C GLY A 56 -8.56 -5.94 11.56
N ILE A 57 -8.53 -4.74 10.98
CA ILE A 57 -8.45 -4.57 9.52
C ILE A 57 -7.03 -4.90 9.05
N GLU A 58 -6.02 -4.39 9.76
CA GLU A 58 -4.61 -4.64 9.43
C GLU A 58 -4.24 -6.12 9.50
N GLU A 59 -4.76 -6.88 10.46
CA GLU A 59 -4.51 -8.31 10.58
C GLU A 59 -5.02 -9.09 9.36
N ILE A 60 -6.22 -8.77 8.88
CA ILE A 60 -6.78 -9.39 7.66
C ILE A 60 -5.99 -8.98 6.43
N LEU A 61 -5.70 -7.68 6.28
CA LEU A 61 -4.91 -7.17 5.15
C LEU A 61 -3.49 -7.73 5.15
N GLY A 62 -2.88 -7.87 6.32
CA GLY A 62 -1.56 -8.47 6.52
C GLY A 62 -1.54 -9.93 6.10
N GLY A 63 -2.55 -10.72 6.48
CA GLY A 63 -2.73 -12.09 6.01
C GLY A 63 -2.85 -12.17 4.48
N VAL A 64 -3.72 -11.33 3.89
CA VAL A 64 -3.90 -11.25 2.43
C VAL A 64 -2.63 -10.80 1.71
N TYR A 65 -1.84 -9.92 2.33
CA TYR A 65 -0.60 -9.41 1.75
C TYR A 65 0.57 -10.39 1.88
N GLN A 66 0.56 -11.27 2.89
CA GLN A 66 1.53 -12.35 3.04
C GLN A 66 1.20 -13.53 2.13
N ASP A 67 -0.08 -13.94 2.09
CA ASP A 67 -0.56 -15.07 1.30
C ASP A 67 -1.89 -14.75 0.61
N TRP A 68 -1.89 -14.73 -0.72
CA TRP A 68 -3.11 -14.49 -1.50
C TRP A 68 -4.16 -15.58 -1.27
N ALA A 69 -3.74 -16.81 -0.98
CA ALA A 69 -4.68 -17.89 -0.67
C ALA A 69 -5.51 -17.57 0.58
N SER A 70 -5.01 -16.73 1.50
CA SER A 70 -5.81 -16.27 2.65
C SER A 70 -7.02 -15.42 2.25
N MET A 71 -7.04 -14.80 1.05
CA MET A 71 -8.24 -14.16 0.51
C MET A 71 -9.42 -15.14 0.41
N SER A 72 -9.12 -16.43 0.18
CA SER A 72 -10.15 -17.47 0.14
C SER A 72 -10.86 -17.70 1.47
N SER A 73 -10.20 -17.34 2.59
CA SER A 73 -10.80 -17.40 3.92
C SER A 73 -11.84 -16.30 4.15
N VAL A 74 -11.81 -15.23 3.35
CA VAL A 74 -12.85 -14.20 3.37
C VAL A 74 -14.08 -14.72 2.60
N PRO A 75 -15.25 -14.80 3.25
CA PRO A 75 -16.46 -15.34 2.65
C PRO A 75 -17.06 -14.38 1.63
N LEU A 76 -17.88 -14.93 0.71
CA LEU A 76 -18.61 -14.15 -0.30
C LEU A 76 -19.81 -13.37 0.28
N SER A 77 -20.21 -13.69 1.51
CA SER A 77 -21.30 -13.05 2.24
C SER A 77 -20.79 -12.55 3.59
N LYS A 78 -21.36 -11.46 4.12
CA LYS A 78 -20.93 -10.88 5.40
C LYS A 78 -20.95 -11.93 6.51
N LYS A 79 -19.78 -12.20 7.11
CA LYS A 79 -19.62 -13.07 8.28
C LYS A 79 -18.56 -12.51 9.23
N VAL A 80 -18.54 -13.06 10.44
CA VAL A 80 -17.50 -12.80 11.44
C VAL A 80 -16.21 -13.51 11.01
N LEU A 81 -15.14 -12.73 10.89
CA LEU A 81 -13.80 -13.19 10.53
C LEU A 81 -12.91 -13.30 11.76
N ILE A 82 -13.00 -12.31 12.65
CA ILE A 82 -12.27 -12.26 13.92
C ILE A 82 -13.28 -11.98 15.02
N ASN A 83 -13.20 -12.73 16.11
CA ASN A 83 -13.96 -12.46 17.33
C ASN A 83 -13.15 -12.92 18.53
N ARG A 84 -12.44 -12.00 19.17
CA ARG A 84 -11.59 -12.30 20.31
C ARG A 84 -11.70 -11.25 21.41
N VAL A 85 -11.45 -11.69 22.63
CA VAL A 85 -11.33 -10.84 23.81
C VAL A 85 -9.87 -10.91 24.26
N THR A 86 -9.25 -9.75 24.42
CA THR A 86 -7.87 -9.59 24.89
C THR A 86 -7.87 -8.83 26.23
N PRO A 87 -6.77 -8.81 26.99
CA PRO A 87 -6.66 -7.99 28.20
C PRO A 87 -6.92 -6.50 27.93
N GLU A 88 -6.63 -6.05 26.70
CA GLU A 88 -6.85 -4.69 26.24
C GLU A 88 -8.30 -4.44 25.83
N GLY A 89 -9.15 -5.44 25.57
CA GLY A 89 -10.53 -5.18 25.17
C GLY A 89 -11.15 -6.30 24.34
N SER A 90 -12.12 -5.97 23.49
CA SER A 90 -12.66 -6.92 22.53
C SER A 90 -12.56 -6.41 21.10
N LEU A 91 -12.28 -7.34 20.19
CA LEU A 91 -12.16 -7.10 18.77
C LEU A 91 -13.11 -8.04 18.04
N ARG A 92 -13.97 -7.46 17.20
CA ARG A 92 -14.85 -8.19 16.30
C ARG A 92 -14.73 -7.62 14.90
N VAL A 93 -14.31 -8.43 13.95
CA VAL A 93 -14.26 -8.04 12.53
C VAL A 93 -15.25 -8.88 11.76
N GLU A 94 -16.10 -8.20 11.00
CA GLU A 94 -17.02 -8.80 10.05
C GLU A 94 -16.63 -8.36 8.65
N GLY A 95 -16.81 -9.23 7.66
CA GLY A 95 -16.47 -8.86 6.31
C GLY A 95 -16.93 -9.85 5.27
N TYR A 96 -16.73 -9.46 4.03
CA TYR A 96 -16.93 -10.29 2.86
C TYR A 96 -16.11 -9.77 1.69
N ARG A 97 -15.92 -10.63 0.70
CA ARG A 97 -15.33 -10.27 -0.58
C ARG A 97 -16.33 -10.40 -1.72
N LYS A 98 -16.12 -9.63 -2.77
CA LYS A 98 -16.87 -9.69 -4.02
C LYS A 98 -15.89 -9.63 -5.17
N GLU A 99 -15.93 -10.62 -6.06
CA GLU A 99 -15.12 -10.60 -7.28
C GLU A 99 -15.64 -9.50 -8.23
N ILE A 100 -14.72 -8.72 -8.77
CA ILE A 100 -14.95 -7.67 -9.77
C ILE A 100 -13.96 -7.87 -10.93
N ALA A 101 -14.13 -7.15 -12.04
CA ALA A 101 -13.22 -7.29 -13.18
C ALA A 101 -11.78 -6.93 -12.77
N GLY A 102 -10.87 -7.92 -12.82
CA GLY A 102 -9.45 -7.77 -12.53
C GLY A 102 -9.07 -7.60 -11.05
N ALA A 103 -10.03 -7.68 -10.11
CA ALA A 103 -9.76 -7.50 -8.68
C ALA A 103 -10.80 -8.17 -7.79
N THR A 104 -10.50 -8.23 -6.49
CA THR A 104 -11.42 -8.67 -5.45
C THR A 104 -11.75 -7.47 -4.55
N GLU A 105 -13.01 -7.05 -4.52
CA GLU A 105 -13.50 -6.00 -3.62
C GLU A 105 -13.66 -6.59 -2.21
N LEU A 106 -12.84 -6.12 -1.27
CA LEU A 106 -12.88 -6.49 0.14
C LEU A 106 -13.66 -5.44 0.94
N ASN A 107 -14.69 -5.88 1.66
CA ASN A 107 -15.50 -5.06 2.56
C ASN A 107 -15.35 -5.57 3.99
N LEU A 108 -14.82 -4.74 4.89
CA LEU A 108 -14.61 -5.06 6.30
C LEU A 108 -15.34 -4.04 7.19
N GLU A 109 -15.90 -4.52 8.30
CA GLU A 109 -16.38 -3.71 9.41
C GLU A 109 -15.73 -4.24 10.69
N SER A 110 -14.88 -3.42 11.29
CA SER A 110 -14.14 -3.78 12.49
C SER A 110 -14.64 -2.99 13.69
N ARG A 111 -14.99 -3.71 14.75
CA ARG A 111 -15.44 -3.16 16.02
C ARG A 111 -14.43 -3.45 17.12
N GLY A 112 -13.83 -2.39 17.66
CA GLY A 112 -13.00 -2.43 18.86
C GLY A 112 -13.76 -1.91 20.07
N THR A 113 -13.65 -2.59 21.21
CA THR A 113 -14.25 -2.17 22.48
C THR A 113 -13.19 -2.14 23.56
N TYR A 114 -13.03 -1.01 24.23
CA TYR A 114 -12.08 -0.79 25.32
C TYR A 114 -12.82 -0.17 26.50
N LYS A 115 -12.90 -0.88 27.64
CA LYS A 115 -13.70 -0.48 28.81
C LYS A 115 -15.13 -0.08 28.40
N ASN A 116 -15.49 1.20 28.55
CA ASN A 116 -16.81 1.74 28.25
C ASN A 116 -16.90 2.40 26.86
N ALA A 117 -15.82 2.35 26.07
CA ALA A 117 -15.79 2.93 24.73
C ALA A 117 -15.88 1.82 23.67
N SER A 118 -16.60 2.09 22.59
CA SER A 118 -16.66 1.24 21.41
C SER A 118 -16.45 2.08 20.15
N ARG A 119 -15.78 1.47 19.17
CA ARG A 119 -15.48 2.07 17.87
C ARG A 119 -15.75 1.10 16.75
N ASN A 120 -16.34 1.61 15.67
CA ASN A 120 -16.66 0.83 14.48
C ASN A 120 -16.06 1.50 13.25
N ILE A 121 -15.12 0.82 12.59
CA ILE A 121 -14.47 1.28 11.36
C ILE A 121 -15.02 0.46 10.20
N ALA A 122 -15.52 1.14 9.17
CA ALA A 122 -15.87 0.54 7.90
C ALA A 122 -14.73 0.76 6.90
N PHE A 123 -14.27 -0.33 6.30
CA PHE A 123 -13.19 -0.34 5.32
C PHE A 123 -13.64 -1.04 4.04
N LYS A 124 -13.29 -0.44 2.90
CA LYS A 124 -13.55 -0.99 1.57
C LYS A 124 -12.33 -0.79 0.70
N ALA A 125 -11.85 -1.85 0.05
CA ALA A 125 -10.75 -1.76 -0.89
C ALA A 125 -10.91 -2.74 -2.06
N ASN A 126 -10.32 -2.39 -3.20
CA ASN A 126 -10.08 -3.35 -4.28
C ASN A 126 -8.67 -3.92 -4.10
N ILE A 127 -8.59 -5.25 -4.04
CA ILE A 127 -7.34 -5.98 -3.88
C ILE A 127 -7.08 -6.74 -5.17
N TYR A 128 -5.92 -6.50 -5.76
CA TYR A 128 -5.55 -7.09 -7.04
C TYR A 128 -4.80 -8.40 -6.78
N PRO A 129 -5.11 -9.47 -7.53
CA PRO A 129 -4.42 -10.75 -7.38
C PRO A 129 -2.92 -10.58 -7.66
N PRO A 130 -2.09 -11.43 -7.07
CA PRO A 130 -0.68 -11.47 -7.41
C PRO A 130 -0.51 -11.64 -8.91
N ILE A 131 0.32 -10.79 -9.51
CA ILE A 131 0.77 -11.00 -10.89
C ILE A 131 1.54 -12.33 -10.91
N GLN A 132 0.99 -13.34 -11.59
CA GLN A 132 1.67 -14.60 -11.81
C GLN A 132 2.23 -14.62 -13.24
N PHE A 133 3.55 -14.80 -13.36
CA PHE A 133 4.25 -15.01 -14.62
C PHE A 133 4.35 -16.52 -14.88
N GLU A 134 3.22 -17.25 -14.88
CA GLU A 134 3.20 -18.73 -15.02
C GLU A 134 3.67 -19.19 -16.41
N GLY A 135 4.95 -19.03 -16.73
CA GLY A 135 5.54 -19.49 -17.97
C GLY A 135 5.11 -18.70 -19.21
N THR A 136 4.58 -17.47 -19.07
CA THR A 136 4.01 -16.73 -20.21
C THR A 136 4.53 -15.32 -20.38
N ILE A 137 4.63 -14.91 -21.65
CA ILE A 137 4.57 -13.51 -22.10
C ILE A 137 3.11 -13.13 -22.17
N VAL A 138 2.78 -12.00 -21.55
CA VAL A 138 1.43 -11.57 -21.25
C VAL A 138 1.20 -10.24 -21.96
N LEU A 139 0.36 -10.25 -22.99
CA LEU A 139 0.09 -9.07 -23.82
C LEU A 139 -1.40 -8.73 -23.83
N GLU A 140 -1.72 -7.43 -23.83
CA GLU A 140 -3.10 -6.96 -24.02
C GLU A 140 -3.49 -6.98 -25.50
N GLU A 141 -2.59 -6.53 -26.38
CA GLU A 141 -2.77 -6.47 -27.82
C GLU A 141 -1.98 -7.58 -28.54
N GLU A 142 -2.24 -7.76 -29.84
CA GLU A 142 -1.46 -8.72 -30.65
C GLU A 142 -0.02 -8.19 -30.83
N PRO A 143 1.01 -9.04 -30.70
CA PRO A 143 2.38 -8.62 -30.94
C PRO A 143 2.60 -8.28 -32.41
N GLU A 144 3.38 -7.24 -32.67
CA GLU A 144 3.87 -6.92 -34.01
C GLU A 144 5.25 -7.57 -34.20
N ILE A 145 5.26 -8.67 -34.95
CA ILE A 145 6.44 -9.49 -35.20
C ILE A 145 6.88 -9.26 -36.65
N HIS A 146 8.05 -8.65 -36.84
CA HIS A 146 8.63 -8.45 -38.17
C HIS A 146 9.19 -9.75 -38.76
N ASP A 147 9.23 -9.83 -40.10
CA ASP A 147 9.84 -10.95 -40.81
C ASP A 147 11.27 -11.22 -40.34
N GLY A 148 11.54 -12.48 -39.97
CA GLY A 148 12.85 -12.91 -39.46
C GLY A 148 13.03 -12.82 -37.94
N ALA A 149 12.00 -12.41 -37.19
CA ALA A 149 11.94 -12.63 -35.74
C ALA A 149 11.62 -14.10 -35.42
N ILE A 150 12.08 -14.57 -34.25
CA ILE A 150 11.84 -15.95 -33.80
C ILE A 150 10.37 -16.06 -33.35
N PRO A 151 9.63 -17.15 -33.70
CA PRO A 151 8.26 -17.35 -33.27
C PRO A 151 8.12 -17.24 -31.76
N LEU A 152 7.05 -16.60 -31.31
CA LEU A 152 6.81 -16.27 -29.91
C LEU A 152 5.50 -16.92 -29.46
N ASP A 153 5.58 -17.81 -28.47
CA ASP A 153 4.39 -18.31 -27.79
C ASP A 153 3.88 -17.21 -26.84
N ALA A 154 3.11 -16.26 -27.40
CA ALA A 154 2.47 -15.19 -26.65
C ALA A 154 1.08 -15.63 -26.16
N TYR A 155 0.75 -15.32 -24.91
CA TYR A 155 -0.60 -15.47 -24.38
C TYR A 155 -1.22 -14.09 -24.17
N ARG A 156 -2.45 -13.92 -24.67
CA ARG A 156 -3.23 -12.71 -24.45
C ARG A 156 -3.89 -12.74 -23.07
N ILE A 157 -3.81 -11.63 -22.35
CA ILE A 157 -4.67 -11.37 -21.18
C ILE A 157 -5.55 -10.16 -21.42
N GLY A 158 -6.65 -10.08 -20.67
CA GLY A 158 -7.66 -9.03 -20.85
C GLY A 158 -7.24 -7.61 -20.45
N SER A 159 -6.19 -7.41 -19.63
CA SER A 159 -5.72 -6.07 -19.23
C SER A 159 -4.40 -6.08 -18.47
N VAL A 160 -3.49 -5.15 -18.77
CA VAL A 160 -2.31 -4.88 -17.93
C VAL A 160 -2.72 -4.35 -16.55
N PRO A 161 -2.08 -4.79 -15.44
CA PRO A 161 -2.39 -4.29 -14.11
C PRO A 161 -2.12 -2.79 -13.97
N VAL A 162 -3.02 -2.07 -13.30
CA VAL A 162 -2.84 -0.64 -13.02
C VAL A 162 -1.78 -0.44 -11.93
N LEU A 163 -0.67 0.21 -12.30
CA LEU A 163 0.43 0.51 -11.39
C LEU A 163 0.15 1.79 -10.59
N SER A 164 0.28 1.73 -9.25
CA SER A 164 0.17 2.92 -8.40
C SER A 164 1.56 3.50 -8.13
N MET A 165 2.01 4.42 -8.98
CA MET A 165 3.36 5.01 -8.89
C MET A 165 3.60 5.72 -7.55
N GLY A 166 2.60 6.44 -7.02
CA GLY A 166 2.72 7.09 -5.71
C GLY A 166 2.93 6.10 -4.55
N TRP A 167 2.28 4.92 -4.61
CA TRP A 167 2.49 3.86 -3.62
C TRP A 167 3.88 3.24 -3.75
N LEU A 168 4.31 2.94 -4.98
CA LEU A 168 5.63 2.36 -5.27
C LEU A 168 6.75 3.31 -4.83
N ARG A 169 6.61 4.62 -5.08
CA ARG A 169 7.53 5.66 -4.63
C ARG A 169 7.66 5.70 -3.11
N HIS A 170 6.55 5.64 -2.39
CA HIS A 170 6.57 5.68 -0.92
C HIS A 170 7.20 4.42 -0.28
N ARG A 171 7.19 3.29 -0.99
CA ARG A 171 7.81 2.02 -0.56
C ARG A 171 9.25 1.86 -1.02
N ALA A 172 9.74 2.75 -1.85
CA ALA A 172 11.09 2.68 -2.36
C ALA A 172 12.13 2.93 -1.27
N GLU A 173 13.21 2.16 -1.30
CA GLU A 173 14.36 2.37 -0.42
C GLU A 173 15.23 3.52 -0.95
N THR A 174 15.28 3.66 -2.28
CA THR A 174 15.97 4.75 -2.98
C THR A 174 15.01 5.42 -3.94
N VAL A 175 14.95 6.76 -3.89
CA VAL A 175 14.17 7.58 -4.82
C VAL A 175 15.12 8.56 -5.51
N THR A 176 15.07 8.59 -6.84
CA THR A 176 15.79 9.55 -7.69
C THR A 176 14.78 10.41 -8.44
N GLU A 177 14.93 11.72 -8.40
CA GLU A 177 13.90 12.71 -8.82
C GLU A 177 14.10 13.24 -10.26
N GLU A 178 14.86 12.52 -11.09
CA GLU A 178 15.23 12.97 -12.43
C GLU A 178 15.53 11.80 -13.38
N ASP A 179 15.57 12.10 -14.68
CA ASP A 179 16.05 11.18 -15.70
C ASP A 179 17.45 10.67 -15.33
N THR A 180 17.60 9.36 -15.29
CA THR A 180 18.80 8.74 -14.73
C THR A 180 19.38 7.71 -15.68
N TYR A 181 20.71 7.75 -15.82
CA TYR A 181 21.50 6.66 -16.38
C TYR A 181 22.16 5.88 -15.24
N ILE A 182 21.93 4.57 -15.17
CA ILE A 182 22.59 3.67 -14.22
C ILE A 182 23.52 2.70 -14.93
N ALA A 183 24.68 2.46 -14.33
CA ALA A 183 25.66 1.47 -14.76
C ALA A 183 26.04 0.59 -13.56
N GLY A 184 25.05 -0.16 -13.08
CA GLY A 184 25.08 -0.84 -11.79
C GLY A 184 24.41 -0.04 -10.68
N VAL A 185 24.07 -0.72 -9.57
CA VAL A 185 23.60 -0.08 -8.35
C VAL A 185 24.33 -0.67 -7.14
N PRO A 186 24.60 0.14 -6.10
CA PRO A 186 25.44 -0.29 -4.99
C PRO A 186 24.73 -1.22 -4.00
N ARG A 187 23.40 -1.33 -4.06
CA ARG A 187 22.58 -1.99 -3.03
C ARG A 187 21.37 -2.70 -3.62
N HIS A 188 21.03 -3.84 -3.02
CA HIS A 188 19.75 -4.53 -3.20
C HIS A 188 18.58 -3.61 -2.81
N GLY A 189 17.36 -3.97 -3.20
CA GLY A 189 16.14 -3.32 -2.74
C GLY A 189 15.29 -2.73 -3.85
N LEU A 190 14.34 -1.88 -3.46
CA LEU A 190 13.43 -1.18 -4.36
C LEU A 190 13.99 0.22 -4.69
N HIS A 191 14.26 0.45 -5.97
CA HIS A 191 14.73 1.71 -6.51
C HIS A 191 13.62 2.34 -7.35
N PHE A 192 13.28 3.59 -7.05
CA PHE A 192 12.29 4.38 -7.78
C PHE A 192 12.97 5.57 -8.47
N PHE A 193 12.70 5.73 -9.75
CA PHE A 193 13.18 6.81 -10.60
C PHE A 193 11.96 7.61 -11.08
N ASP A 194 11.87 8.86 -10.65
CA ASP A 194 10.84 9.81 -11.10
C ASP A 194 11.27 10.48 -12.41
N GLY A 195 11.40 9.67 -13.45
CA GLY A 195 11.79 10.09 -14.79
C GLY A 195 12.06 8.89 -15.68
N ALA A 196 12.70 9.13 -16.82
CA ALA A 196 13.19 8.09 -17.70
C ALA A 196 14.40 7.38 -17.07
N LEU A 197 14.51 6.08 -17.30
CA LEU A 197 15.60 5.26 -16.79
C LEU A 197 16.39 4.62 -17.92
N GLN A 198 17.65 5.00 -18.07
CA GLN A 198 18.59 4.34 -18.97
C GLN A 198 19.47 3.37 -18.18
N ILE A 199 19.49 2.12 -18.63
CA ILE A 199 20.22 1.02 -17.98
C ILE A 199 21.38 0.62 -18.89
N GLY A 200 22.58 1.01 -18.46
CA GLY A 200 23.84 0.66 -19.06
C GLY A 200 24.46 -0.59 -18.45
N GLY A 201 25.69 -0.89 -18.87
CA GLY A 201 26.39 -2.09 -18.45
C GLY A 201 26.79 -2.00 -16.98
N GLY A 202 27.02 -3.13 -16.33
CA GLY A 202 27.48 -3.11 -14.94
C GLY A 202 27.14 -4.36 -14.17
N VAL A 203 27.45 -4.29 -12.89
CA VAL A 203 27.10 -5.30 -11.90
C VAL A 203 25.86 -4.82 -11.16
N TYR A 204 24.83 -5.66 -11.16
CA TYR A 204 23.59 -5.39 -10.47
C TYR A 204 23.35 -6.45 -9.39
N PRO A 205 23.04 -6.02 -8.15
CA PRO A 205 22.82 -6.93 -7.03
C PRO A 205 21.58 -7.80 -7.27
N GLU A 206 21.58 -9.01 -6.70
CA GLU A 206 20.40 -9.88 -6.69
C GLU A 206 19.19 -9.20 -6.03
N ASN A 207 17.97 -9.66 -6.32
CA ASN A 207 16.74 -9.19 -5.66
C ASN A 207 16.50 -7.67 -5.78
N THR A 208 16.87 -7.06 -6.90
CA THR A 208 16.67 -5.62 -7.14
C THR A 208 15.41 -5.37 -7.98
N VAL A 209 14.60 -4.40 -7.55
CA VAL A 209 13.42 -3.91 -8.28
C VAL A 209 13.71 -2.49 -8.74
N PHE A 210 13.57 -2.24 -10.04
CA PHE A 210 13.68 -0.91 -10.64
C PHE A 210 12.30 -0.44 -11.09
N ILE A 211 11.92 0.75 -10.66
CA ILE A 211 10.63 1.36 -10.96
C ILE A 211 10.91 2.72 -11.58
N ALA A 212 10.51 2.93 -12.84
CA ALA A 212 10.60 4.23 -13.50
C ALA A 212 9.19 4.79 -13.70
N SER A 213 9.00 6.10 -13.50
CA SER A 213 7.74 6.76 -13.84
C SER A 213 7.59 6.97 -15.35
N GLU A 214 8.68 6.93 -16.11
CA GLU A 214 8.68 7.04 -17.57
C GLU A 214 9.36 5.84 -18.26
N THR A 215 9.81 6.04 -19.50
CA THR A 215 10.37 4.97 -20.36
C THR A 215 11.66 4.40 -19.77
N VAL A 216 11.79 3.07 -19.84
CA VAL A 216 13.03 2.35 -19.49
C VAL A 216 13.75 1.92 -20.75
N THR A 217 15.02 2.28 -20.89
CA THR A 217 15.85 1.93 -22.06
C THR A 217 17.06 1.10 -21.63
N PHE A 218 17.27 -0.05 -22.24
CA PHE A 218 18.48 -0.87 -22.07
C PHE A 218 19.47 -0.57 -23.19
N ASP A 219 20.50 0.20 -22.87
CA ASP A 219 21.57 0.58 -23.80
C ASP A 219 22.69 -0.46 -23.89
N SER A 220 22.63 -1.50 -23.06
CA SER A 220 23.59 -2.61 -23.08
C SER A 220 22.98 -3.91 -22.55
N ASN A 221 23.77 -4.98 -22.55
CA ASN A 221 23.41 -6.23 -21.89
C ASN A 221 23.15 -6.02 -20.40
N PHE A 222 22.03 -6.56 -19.93
CA PHE A 222 21.60 -6.45 -18.54
C PHE A 222 21.36 -7.84 -17.94
N ARG A 223 22.09 -8.13 -16.86
CA ARG A 223 21.87 -9.30 -16.00
C ARG A 223 22.27 -8.95 -14.58
N LEU A 224 21.56 -9.52 -13.61
CA LEU A 224 22.02 -9.54 -12.23
C LEU A 224 23.16 -10.57 -12.06
N GLU A 225 24.00 -10.39 -11.03
CA GLU A 225 24.97 -11.43 -10.64
C GLU A 225 24.29 -12.72 -10.16
N GLY A 226 23.07 -12.59 -9.62
CA GLY A 226 22.21 -13.66 -9.17
C GLY A 226 20.74 -13.25 -9.19
N GLY A 227 19.83 -14.23 -9.26
CA GLY A 227 18.38 -13.99 -9.24
C GLY A 227 17.81 -13.44 -10.55
N CYS A 228 16.71 -12.69 -10.43
CA CYS A 228 15.99 -12.06 -11.53
C CYS A 228 15.61 -10.62 -11.16
N ALA A 229 15.93 -9.66 -12.05
CA ALA A 229 15.52 -8.28 -11.83
C ALA A 229 14.04 -8.12 -12.12
N VAL A 230 13.40 -7.16 -11.46
CA VAL A 230 12.04 -6.73 -11.79
C VAL A 230 12.09 -5.29 -12.27
N ILE A 231 11.54 -5.04 -13.45
CA ILE A 231 11.48 -3.74 -14.11
C ILE A 231 10.03 -3.34 -14.24
N VAL A 232 9.73 -2.12 -13.80
CA VAL A 232 8.37 -1.62 -13.67
C VAL A 232 8.31 -0.24 -14.27
N THR A 233 7.39 -0.03 -15.20
CA THR A 233 7.09 1.30 -15.73
C THR A 233 5.64 1.38 -16.19
N PRO A 234 4.94 2.51 -16.00
CA PRO A 234 3.63 2.72 -16.63
C PRO A 234 3.77 3.02 -18.13
N GLU A 235 4.97 3.35 -18.61
CA GLU A 235 5.28 3.72 -19.98
C GLU A 235 5.91 2.54 -20.74
N ASN A 236 6.85 2.83 -21.64
CA ASN A 236 7.44 1.87 -22.56
C ASN A 236 8.74 1.27 -22.02
N VAL A 237 9.12 0.12 -22.57
CA VAL A 237 10.46 -0.45 -22.40
C VAL A 237 11.11 -0.66 -23.76
N VAL A 238 12.35 -0.20 -23.91
CA VAL A 238 13.13 -0.35 -25.14
C VAL A 238 14.39 -1.17 -24.85
N ILE A 239 14.55 -2.29 -25.53
CA ILE A 239 15.78 -3.08 -25.49
C ILE A 239 16.57 -2.78 -26.77
N GLY A 240 17.72 -2.13 -26.61
CA GLY A 240 18.56 -1.68 -27.73
C GLY A 240 19.11 -2.82 -28.61
N PRO A 241 19.64 -2.50 -29.80
CA PRO A 241 20.07 -3.50 -30.79
C PRO A 241 21.14 -4.45 -30.24
N GLY A 242 20.94 -5.76 -30.43
CA GLY A 242 21.88 -6.79 -29.98
C GLY A 242 21.97 -6.97 -28.45
N ASN A 243 21.19 -6.22 -27.66
CA ASN A 243 21.25 -6.29 -26.21
C ASN A 243 20.51 -7.52 -25.67
N THR A 244 21.10 -8.16 -24.68
CA THR A 244 20.54 -9.30 -23.95
C THR A 244 20.13 -8.86 -22.56
N VAL A 245 18.84 -8.98 -22.24
CA VAL A 245 18.24 -8.56 -20.97
C VAL A 245 17.66 -9.78 -20.27
N ARG A 246 18.02 -10.01 -19.00
CA ARG A 246 17.38 -11.00 -18.15
C ARG A 246 16.59 -10.35 -17.01
N ALA A 247 15.27 -10.25 -17.15
CA ALA A 247 14.40 -9.58 -16.19
C ALA A 247 12.93 -10.01 -16.31
N LEU A 248 12.16 -9.81 -15.24
CA LEU A 248 10.71 -9.67 -15.32
C LEU A 248 10.39 -8.21 -15.65
N ILE A 249 9.69 -7.97 -16.74
CA ILE A 249 9.30 -6.64 -17.19
C ILE A 249 7.79 -6.48 -17.06
N VAL A 250 7.36 -5.41 -16.41
CA VAL A 250 5.96 -4.96 -16.38
C VAL A 250 5.89 -3.53 -16.88
N ALA A 251 5.38 -3.39 -18.11
CA ALA A 251 5.21 -2.15 -18.82
C ALA A 251 3.71 -1.84 -18.97
N GLY A 252 3.29 -0.64 -18.58
CA GLY A 252 1.94 -0.14 -18.87
C GLY A 252 1.73 0.17 -20.35
N GLY A 253 2.80 0.51 -21.06
CA GLY A 253 2.83 0.79 -22.49
C GLY A 253 3.39 -0.37 -23.32
N GLU A 254 4.24 0.00 -24.27
CA GLU A 254 4.78 -0.89 -25.30
C GLU A 254 6.17 -1.39 -24.93
N VAL A 255 6.51 -2.61 -25.37
CA VAL A 255 7.86 -3.14 -25.27
C VAL A 255 8.45 -3.33 -26.66
N HIS A 256 9.61 -2.73 -26.90
CA HIS A 256 10.31 -2.70 -28.18
C HIS A 256 11.62 -3.48 -28.08
N LEU A 257 11.68 -4.64 -28.76
CA LEU A 257 12.92 -5.37 -28.96
C LEU A 257 13.52 -4.96 -30.30
N LYS A 258 14.60 -4.18 -30.25
CA LYS A 258 15.34 -3.76 -31.44
C LYS A 258 16.12 -4.91 -32.07
N GLN A 259 16.53 -4.76 -33.32
CA GLN A 259 17.18 -5.82 -34.10
C GLN A 259 18.22 -6.61 -33.30
N GLY A 260 18.04 -7.94 -33.23
CA GLY A 260 18.93 -8.86 -32.52
C GLY A 260 18.87 -8.79 -30.99
N ALA A 261 17.94 -8.03 -30.41
CA ALA A 261 17.75 -7.98 -28.97
C ALA A 261 17.17 -9.30 -28.44
N SER A 262 17.51 -9.66 -27.20
CA SER A 262 16.93 -10.81 -26.54
C SER A 262 16.47 -10.49 -25.13
N LEU A 263 15.27 -10.95 -24.79
CA LEU A 263 14.70 -10.88 -23.45
C LEU A 263 14.55 -12.30 -22.89
N THR A 264 15.17 -12.58 -21.76
CA THR A 264 14.99 -13.84 -21.01
C THR A 264 14.31 -13.55 -19.66
N GLY A 265 13.13 -14.09 -19.40
CA GLY A 265 12.41 -13.75 -18.17
C GLY A 265 10.89 -13.85 -18.33
N GLY A 266 10.20 -12.80 -17.91
CA GLY A 266 8.76 -12.68 -18.03
C GLY A 266 8.41 -11.28 -18.50
N LEU A 267 7.31 -11.15 -19.24
CA LEU A 267 6.90 -9.87 -19.82
C LEU A 267 5.40 -9.69 -19.64
N ILE A 268 5.01 -8.55 -19.09
CA ILE A 268 3.66 -8.02 -19.10
C ILE A 268 3.72 -6.66 -19.78
N ALA A 269 2.99 -6.51 -20.87
CA ALA A 269 2.95 -5.25 -21.62
C ALA A 269 1.60 -5.08 -22.30
N LYS A 270 1.29 -3.84 -22.68
CA LYS A 270 0.13 -3.59 -23.53
C LYS A 270 0.37 -4.19 -24.92
N LYS A 271 1.56 -3.95 -25.48
CA LYS A 271 1.94 -4.40 -26.81
C LYS A 271 3.43 -4.73 -26.87
N LEU A 272 3.80 -5.66 -27.74
CA LEU A 272 5.17 -6.08 -27.98
C LEU A 272 5.52 -5.90 -29.47
N PHE A 273 6.63 -5.23 -29.73
CA PHE A 273 7.23 -5.06 -31.06
C PHE A 273 8.55 -5.83 -31.11
N VAL A 274 8.67 -6.75 -32.06
CA VAL A 274 9.85 -7.62 -32.20
C VAL A 274 10.46 -7.40 -33.58
N GLU A 275 11.62 -6.73 -33.62
CA GLU A 275 12.42 -6.55 -34.84
C GLU A 275 13.17 -7.83 -35.23
N PRO A 276 13.70 -7.93 -36.47
CA PRO A 276 14.34 -9.15 -36.97
C PRO A 276 15.47 -9.67 -36.08
N HIS A 277 15.63 -11.00 -36.02
CA HIS A 277 16.61 -11.72 -35.19
C HIS A 277 16.47 -11.53 -33.68
N SER A 278 15.43 -10.83 -33.23
CA SER A 278 15.16 -10.67 -31.80
C SER A 278 14.41 -11.88 -31.25
N SER A 279 14.49 -12.09 -29.94
CA SER A 279 13.81 -13.21 -29.28
C SER A 279 13.35 -12.88 -27.87
N VAL A 280 12.27 -13.54 -27.45
CA VAL A 280 11.87 -13.58 -26.05
C VAL A 280 11.82 -15.02 -25.61
N THR A 281 12.52 -15.34 -24.53
CA THR A 281 12.55 -16.66 -23.90
C THR A 281 11.95 -16.55 -22.51
N VAL A 282 10.93 -17.33 -22.22
CA VAL A 282 10.36 -17.35 -20.88
C VAL A 282 11.26 -18.13 -19.93
N ASP A 283 11.60 -17.53 -18.79
CA ASP A 283 12.36 -18.14 -17.71
C ASP A 283 11.47 -18.25 -16.47
N GLY A 284 10.84 -19.43 -16.29
CA GLY A 284 9.96 -19.70 -15.15
C GLY A 284 10.67 -19.63 -13.79
N ASP A 285 11.98 -19.89 -13.76
CA ASP A 285 12.78 -19.76 -12.54
C ASP A 285 13.07 -18.29 -12.19
N CYS A 286 12.97 -17.38 -13.17
CA CYS A 286 13.10 -15.95 -12.95
C CYS A 286 12.00 -15.45 -11.99
N GLN A 287 10.77 -15.93 -12.16
CA GLN A 287 9.64 -15.59 -11.27
C GLN A 287 9.89 -16.04 -9.83
N ASN A 288 10.36 -17.27 -9.63
CA ASN A 288 10.60 -17.82 -8.30
C ASN A 288 11.76 -17.12 -7.56
N ARG A 289 12.63 -16.43 -8.29
CA ARG A 289 13.79 -15.69 -7.76
C ARG A 289 13.59 -14.17 -7.73
N ALA A 290 12.43 -13.67 -8.17
CA ALA A 290 12.12 -12.26 -8.13
C ALA A 290 11.63 -11.84 -6.72
N PRO A 291 11.87 -10.59 -6.29
CA PRO A 291 11.33 -10.08 -5.03
C PRO A 291 9.79 -10.15 -5.00
N GLN A 292 9.23 -10.67 -3.91
CA GLN A 292 7.76 -10.82 -3.73
C GLN A 292 7.00 -9.48 -3.70
N VAL A 293 7.70 -8.36 -3.57
CA VAL A 293 7.16 -7.01 -3.39
C VAL A 293 6.25 -6.58 -4.55
N PHE A 294 6.43 -7.14 -5.74
CA PHE A 294 5.84 -6.62 -6.96
C PHE A 294 4.42 -7.12 -7.28
N THR A 295 3.90 -8.10 -6.55
CA THR A 295 2.69 -8.79 -7.02
C THR A 295 1.37 -8.17 -6.55
N ARG A 296 1.33 -7.30 -5.52
CA ARG A 296 0.07 -6.98 -4.84
C ARG A 296 -0.26 -5.49 -4.79
N GLY A 297 -1.35 -5.09 -5.45
CA GLY A 297 -1.93 -3.76 -5.34
C GLY A 297 -3.13 -3.75 -4.39
N THR A 298 -3.30 -2.69 -3.60
CA THR A 298 -4.53 -2.44 -2.84
C THR A 298 -4.96 -0.98 -3.03
N LYS A 299 -6.19 -0.77 -3.50
CA LYS A 299 -6.79 0.56 -3.62
C LYS A 299 -7.89 0.72 -2.58
N VAL A 300 -7.64 1.54 -1.56
CA VAL A 300 -8.64 1.88 -0.54
C VAL A 300 -9.70 2.78 -1.21
N ILE A 301 -10.95 2.30 -1.23
CA ILE A 301 -12.11 3.01 -1.79
C ILE A 301 -12.79 3.83 -0.68
N HIS A 302 -12.91 3.25 0.49
CA HIS A 302 -13.63 3.86 1.60
C HIS A 302 -12.97 3.50 2.92
N TRP A 303 -12.77 4.53 3.75
CA TRP A 303 -12.38 4.40 5.14
C TRP A 303 -13.22 5.40 5.93
N LYS A 304 -13.99 4.92 6.91
CA LYS A 304 -14.86 5.78 7.72
C LYS A 304 -15.07 5.23 9.12
N ASP A 305 -14.85 6.06 10.13
CA ASP A 305 -15.35 5.84 11.48
C ASP A 305 -16.87 6.03 11.50
N ARG A 306 -17.61 4.95 11.80
CA ARG A 306 -19.08 4.93 11.92
C ARG A 306 -19.56 5.04 13.37
N SER A 307 -18.68 5.38 14.29
CA SER A 307 -19.04 5.48 15.70
C SER A 307 -20.01 6.65 15.88
N ASN A 308 -21.20 6.36 16.40
CA ASN A 308 -22.13 7.42 16.77
C ASN A 308 -21.48 8.31 17.83
N VAL A 309 -21.42 9.61 17.55
CA VAL A 309 -21.02 10.62 18.53
C VAL A 309 -22.24 10.84 19.42
N TYR A 310 -22.34 10.06 20.49
CA TYR A 310 -23.26 10.31 21.61
C TYR A 310 -22.48 10.94 22.76
#